data_AF-A0A7X7PDW7-F1
#
_entry.id   AF-A0A7X7PDW7-F1
#
_cell.length_a   1.000
_cell.length_b   1.000
_cell.length_c   1.000
_cell.angle_alpha   90.00
_cell.angle_beta   90.00
_cell.angle_gamma   90.00
#
_symmetry.space_group_name_H-M   'P 1'
#
loop_
_entity.id
_entity.type
_entity.pdbx_description
1 polymer ?
#
loop_
_entity_poly.entity_id
_entity_poly.type
_entity_poly.pdbx_seq_one_letter_code
_entity_poly.pdbx_strand_id
1 'polypeptide(L)' 'TGVSRRHIDIRWDGQVAMLSDLGSTNGTTVNGAPVQDWQLADGDIIRAGHSEILVRIV' A
#
# COMPACT_ATOMS: atom_id res chain seq x y z
N THR A 1 -17.73 0.94 -3.93
CA THR A 1 -16.50 1.46 -3.30
C THR A 1 -15.31 0.94 -4.09
N GLY A 2 -14.44 1.83 -4.58
CA GLY A 2 -13.39 1.47 -5.55
C GLY A 2 -12.01 2.00 -5.15
N VAL A 3 -11.06 1.88 -6.07
CA VAL A 3 -9.71 2.42 -5.90
C VAL A 3 -9.69 3.87 -6.41
N SER A 4 -9.28 4.82 -5.57
CA SER A 4 -9.05 6.21 -5.98
C SER A 4 -8.03 6.31 -7.12
N ARG A 5 -8.17 7.30 -8.01
CA ARG A 5 -7.24 7.54 -9.13
C ARG A 5 -5.78 7.69 -8.69
N ARG A 6 -5.58 8.33 -7.53
CA ARG A 6 -4.31 8.42 -6.81
C ARG A 6 -4.56 7.84 -5.43
N HIS A 7 -4.28 6.55 -5.25
CA HIS A 7 -4.60 5.83 -4.02
C HIS A 7 -3.38 5.68 -3.13
N ILE A 8 -2.32 5.09 -3.69
CA ILE A 8 -1.05 4.84 -3.03
C ILE A 8 0.09 5.29 -3.93
N ASP A 9 1.18 5.74 -3.31
CA ASP A 9 2.50 5.93 -3.92
C ASP A 9 3.44 4.89 -3.32
N ILE A 10 4.28 4.25 -4.13
CA ILE A 10 5.31 3.34 -3.65
C ILE A 10 6.64 3.84 -4.18
N ARG A 11 7.57 4.13 -3.27
CA ARG A 11 8.93 4.56 -3.58
C ARG A 11 9.91 3.48 -3.18
N TRP A 12 10.80 3.12 -4.10
CA TRP A 12 11.90 2.20 -3.87
C TRP A 12 13.22 2.96 -4.01
N ASP A 13 14.10 2.85 -3.01
CA ASP A 13 15.41 3.51 -3.02
C ASP A 13 16.57 2.57 -3.42
N GLY A 14 16.28 1.31 -3.72
CA GLY A 14 17.29 0.27 -3.96
C GLY A 14 17.40 -0.75 -2.82
N GLN A 15 16.93 -0.41 -1.62
CA GLN A 15 16.97 -1.28 -0.44
C GLN A 15 15.60 -1.41 0.25
N VAL A 16 14.81 -0.32 0.26
CA VAL A 16 13.57 -0.21 1.00
C VAL A 16 12.45 0.27 0.09
N ALA A 17 11.30 -0.39 0.19
CA ALA A 17 10.04 0.04 -0.40
C ALA A 17 9.24 0.79 0.66
N MET A 18 8.90 2.03 0.40
CA MET A 18 8.00 2.83 1.22
C MET A 18 6.67 3.02 0.48
N LEU A 19 5.57 2.60 1.11
CA LEU A 19 4.22 2.89 0.68
C LEU A 19 3.71 4.13 1.42
N SER A 20 3.02 5.01 0.71
CA SER A 20 2.24 6.11 1.28
C SER A 20 0.83 6.13 0.69
N ASP A 21 -0.19 6.23 1.53
CA ASP A 21 -1.56 6.54 1.09
C ASP A 21 -1.63 8.02 0.64
N LEU A 22 -2.36 8.29 -0.45
CA LEU A 22 -2.44 9.61 -1.07
C LEU A 22 -3.73 10.37 -0.70
N GLY A 23 -4.29 10.09 0.48
CA GLY A 23 -5.59 10.62 0.90
C GLY A 23 -6.72 9.90 0.18
N SER A 24 -6.61 8.58 0.06
CA SER A 24 -7.58 7.78 -0.66
C SER A 24 -8.95 7.81 0.03
N THR A 25 -10.02 7.70 -0.75
CA THR A 25 -11.38 7.82 -0.21
C THR A 25 -11.76 6.66 0.71
N ASN A 26 -11.19 5.47 0.46
CA ASN A 26 -11.51 4.26 1.21
C ASN A 26 -10.37 3.83 2.16
N GLY A 27 -9.28 4.60 2.21
CA GLY A 27 -8.08 4.26 2.95
C GLY A 27 -7.28 3.10 2.36
N THR A 28 -6.07 2.97 2.87
CA THR A 28 -5.17 1.84 2.61
C THR A 28 -4.93 1.09 3.91
N THR A 29 -4.90 -0.25 3.83
CA THR A 29 -4.46 -1.10 4.94
C THR A 29 -3.32 -2.01 4.50
N VAL A 30 -2.38 -2.31 5.39
CA VAL A 30 -1.37 -3.36 5.20
C VAL A 30 -1.57 -4.41 6.29
N ASN A 31 -1.69 -5.67 5.91
CA ASN A 31 -1.95 -6.80 6.82
C ASN A 31 -3.16 -6.56 7.75
N GLY A 32 -4.19 -5.86 7.24
CA GLY A 32 -5.40 -5.49 7.98
C GLY A 32 -5.28 -4.26 8.87
N ALA A 33 -4.10 -3.67 9.03
CA ALA A 33 -3.90 -2.43 9.78
C ALA A 33 -4.01 -1.20 8.85
N PRO A 34 -4.80 -0.17 9.17
CA PRO A 34 -4.84 1.07 8.40
C PRO A 34 -3.50 1.82 8.50
N VAL A 35 -3.02 2.33 7.36
CA VAL A 35 -1.71 2.99 7.27
C VAL A 35 -1.78 4.28 6.47
N GLN A 36 -0.98 5.26 6.89
CA GLN A 36 -0.66 6.43 6.06
C GLN A 36 0.68 6.23 5.36
N ASP A 37 1.67 5.71 6.07
CA ASP A 37 2.99 5.33 5.57
C ASP A 37 3.37 3.95 6.10
N TRP A 38 4.03 3.14 5.28
CA TRP A 38 4.44 1.79 5.65
C TRP A 38 5.69 1.34 4.88
N GLN A 39 6.71 0.89 5.60
CA GLN A 39 7.85 0.23 4.98
C GLN A 39 7.45 -1.21 4.60
N LEU A 40 7.33 -1.47 3.30
CA LEU A 40 6.88 -2.76 2.78
C LEU A 40 7.94 -3.85 3.00
N ALA A 41 7.44 -5.03 3.37
CA ALA A 41 8.19 -6.27 3.41
C ALA A 41 7.66 -7.27 2.37
N ASP A 42 8.48 -8.26 2.00
CA ASP A 42 8.00 -9.38 1.19
C ASP A 42 6.85 -10.11 1.92
N GLY A 43 5.78 -10.39 1.18
CA GLY A 43 4.60 -11.07 1.71
C GLY A 43 3.56 -10.15 2.34
N ASP A 44 3.82 -8.85 2.44
CA ASP A 44 2.81 -7.89 2.88
C ASP A 44 1.58 -7.91 1.96
N ILE A 45 0.40 -7.85 2.57
CA ILE A 45 -0.88 -7.76 1.86
C ILE A 45 -1.38 -6.32 1.98
N ILE A 46 -1.34 -5.59 0.86
CA ILE A 46 -1.90 -4.25 0.75
C ILE A 46 -3.36 -4.36 0.32
N ARG A 47 -4.24 -3.66 1.00
CA ARG A 47 -5.62 -3.44 0.57
C ARG A 47 -5.81 -1.97 0.25
N ALA A 48 -6.15 -1.68 -1.01
CA ALA A 48 -6.51 -0.35 -1.49
C ALA A 48 -8.00 -0.36 -1.84
N GLY A 49 -8.84 0.22 -0.99
CA GLY A 49 -10.29 0.07 -1.09
C GLY A 49 -10.75 -1.40 -1.06
N HIS A 50 -11.17 -1.95 -2.20
CA HIS A 50 -11.67 -3.33 -2.32
C HIS A 50 -10.72 -4.24 -3.10
N SER A 51 -9.57 -3.71 -3.51
CA SER A 51 -8.52 -4.46 -4.19
C SER A 51 -7.48 -4.92 -3.19
N GLU A 52 -6.96 -6.14 -3.39
CA GLU A 52 -5.92 -6.75 -2.58
C GLU A 52 -4.69 -7.01 -3.46
N ILE A 53 -3.51 -6.68 -2.94
CA ILE A 53 -2.23 -6.73 -3.64
C ILE A 53 -1.23 -7.42 -2.71
N LEU A 54 -0.65 -8.54 -3.17
CA LEU A 54 0.44 -9.22 -2.48
C LEU A 54 1.77 -8.64 -2.93
N VAL A 55 2.59 -8.22 -1.98
CA VAL A 55 3.93 -7.69 -2.24
C VAL A 55 4.93 -8.83 -2.36
N ARG A 56 5.74 -8.78 -3.41
CA ARG A 56 6.92 -9.64 -3.57
C ARG A 56 8.15 -8.80 -3.87
N ILE A 57 9.23 -9.02 -3.11
CA ILE A 57 10.53 -8.37 -3.29
C ILE A 57 11.54 -9.48 -3.61
N VAL A 58 12.07 -9.47 -4.84
CA VAL A 58 13.02 -10.48 -5.36
C VAL A 58 14.31 -9.84 -5.84
#